data_AF-A0A2K2VM99-F1
#
_entry.id   AF-A0A2K2VM99-F1
#
_cell.length_a   1.000
_cell.length_b   1.000
_cell.length_c   1.000
_cell.angle_alpha   90.00
_cell.angle_beta   90.00
_cell.angle_gamma   90.00
#
_symmetry.space_group_name_H-M   'P 1'
#
loop_
_entity.id
_entity.type
_entity.pdbx_description
1 polymer ?
#
loop_
_entity_poly.entity_id
_entity_poly.type
_entity_poly.pdbx_seq_one_letter_code
_entity_poly.pdbx_strand_id
1 'polypeptide(L)'
;MNKFTIGTNEYLSYNVQGFYHTNYTRYKNPGNPDYLNDLKNTFNDYSMDKLNSATNQLHNVLKNDLVHFERNLTICIVPRSKAENTYAQNQILFKKTIQKVIGELGFRDGSNYIIRHTDTKTTHLAHSQRGSQYAGSGDLPYPGITQKTCRISNDVRSKNILLIDDIYTNGINIDEDVIQSLYDKGANSVIFYSVGKTI
;
A
#
# COMPACT_ATOMS: atom_id res chain seq x y z
N MET A 1 6.94 -15.60 3.45
CA MET A 1 7.16 -14.53 2.46
C MET A 1 7.90 -15.03 1.24
N ASN A 2 7.52 -14.54 0.06
CA ASN A 2 8.20 -14.75 -1.21
C ASN A 2 9.03 -13.52 -1.57
N LYS A 3 10.18 -13.72 -2.21
CA LYS A 3 11.14 -12.67 -2.58
C LYS A 3 11.02 -12.34 -4.07
N PHE A 4 11.09 -11.07 -4.44
CA PHE A 4 11.15 -10.63 -5.84
C PHE A 4 11.95 -9.32 -5.98
N THR A 5 12.13 -8.85 -7.22
CA THR A 5 12.78 -7.57 -7.51
C THR A 5 11.81 -6.70 -8.30
N ILE A 6 11.61 -5.47 -7.84
CA ILE A 6 10.98 -4.41 -8.65
C ILE A 6 12.10 -3.83 -9.51
N GLY A 7 12.00 -4.02 -10.82
CA GLY A 7 13.01 -3.58 -11.77
C GLY A 7 12.90 -2.08 -12.08
N THR A 8 13.99 -1.50 -12.59
CA THR A 8 13.97 -0.12 -13.09
C THR A 8 13.02 0.05 -14.26
N ASN A 9 12.34 1.20 -14.33
CA ASN A 9 11.50 1.61 -15.44
C ASN A 9 11.39 3.15 -15.48
N GLU A 10 10.44 3.70 -16.24
CA GLU A 10 10.24 5.16 -16.36
C GLU A 10 9.84 5.85 -15.04
N TYR A 11 9.40 5.11 -14.03
CA TYR A 11 8.94 5.61 -12.73
C TYR A 11 9.98 5.38 -11.62
N LEU A 12 10.84 4.37 -11.77
CA LEU A 12 11.80 3.95 -10.75
C LEU A 12 13.20 3.78 -11.34
N SER A 13 14.15 4.54 -10.80
CA SER A 13 15.54 4.59 -11.28
C SER A 13 16.45 3.49 -10.72
N TYR A 14 15.99 2.72 -9.71
CA TYR A 14 16.80 1.72 -9.01
C TYR A 14 16.05 0.40 -8.85
N ASN A 15 16.76 -0.72 -8.95
CA ASN A 15 16.18 -2.01 -8.57
C ASN A 15 15.88 -2.02 -7.06
N VAL A 16 14.68 -2.42 -6.68
CA VAL A 16 14.26 -2.50 -5.29
C VAL A 16 13.93 -3.92 -4.88
N GLN A 17 14.39 -4.29 -3.69
CA GLN A 17 14.07 -5.57 -3.08
C GLN A 17 12.61 -5.59 -2.63
N GLY A 18 11.82 -6.49 -3.22
CA GLY A 18 10.42 -6.70 -2.86
C GLY A 18 10.20 -8.01 -2.11
N PHE A 19 9.21 -8.03 -1.23
CA PHE A 19 8.66 -9.22 -0.59
C PHE A 19 7.14 -9.23 -0.71
N TYR A 20 6.54 -10.41 -0.73
CA TYR A 20 5.08 -10.51 -0.65
C TYR A 20 4.63 -11.76 0.11
N HIS A 21 3.41 -11.70 0.66
CA HIS A 21 2.85 -12.83 1.40
C HIS A 21 2.32 -13.91 0.46
N THR A 22 1.34 -13.56 -0.39
CA THR A 22 0.61 -14.53 -1.23
C THR A 22 0.37 -14.02 -2.65
N ASN A 23 0.18 -14.94 -3.59
CA ASN A 23 -0.21 -14.62 -4.95
C ASN A 23 -1.66 -14.07 -4.94
N TYR A 24 -1.87 -12.94 -5.59
CA TYR A 24 -3.18 -12.37 -5.86
C TYR A 24 -3.61 -12.78 -7.26
N THR A 25 -4.58 -13.67 -7.37
CA THR A 25 -5.03 -14.18 -8.68
C THR A 25 -6.24 -13.39 -9.16
N ARG A 26 -7.33 -13.47 -8.41
CA ARG A 26 -8.57 -12.76 -8.65
C ARG A 26 -9.40 -12.77 -7.38
N TYR A 27 -10.10 -11.66 -7.14
CA TYR A 27 -11.08 -11.58 -6.07
C TYR A 27 -12.09 -12.74 -6.14
N LYS A 28 -12.34 -13.40 -5.00
CA LYS A 28 -13.19 -14.60 -4.83
C LYS A 28 -12.63 -15.91 -5.35
N ASN A 29 -11.39 -15.96 -5.82
CA ASN A 29 -10.74 -17.24 -6.08
C ASN A 29 -10.32 -17.91 -4.75
N PRO A 30 -10.34 -19.25 -4.66
CA PRO A 30 -9.82 -19.96 -3.51
C PRO A 30 -8.37 -19.57 -3.18
N GLY A 31 -8.09 -19.27 -1.90
CA GLY A 31 -6.76 -18.88 -1.43
C GLY A 31 -6.35 -17.43 -1.72
N ASN A 32 -7.19 -16.63 -2.37
CA ASN A 32 -6.95 -15.20 -2.58
C ASN A 32 -7.10 -14.43 -1.25
N PRO A 33 -6.28 -13.38 -0.98
CA PRO A 33 -6.39 -12.59 0.25
C PRO A 33 -7.57 -11.61 0.18
N ASP A 34 -8.79 -12.15 0.08
CA ASP A 34 -10.03 -11.38 -0.10
C ASP A 34 -10.33 -10.44 1.08
N TYR A 35 -9.74 -10.69 2.26
CA TYR A 35 -9.79 -9.77 3.40
C TYR A 35 -9.24 -8.38 3.04
N LEU A 36 -8.35 -8.25 2.04
CA LEU A 36 -7.90 -6.95 1.55
C LEU A 36 -9.04 -6.17 0.89
N ASN A 37 -9.86 -6.84 0.06
CA ASN A 37 -11.05 -6.25 -0.55
C ASN A 37 -12.11 -5.91 0.51
N ASP A 38 -12.22 -6.73 1.56
CA ASP A 38 -13.11 -6.46 2.69
C ASP A 38 -12.69 -5.20 3.46
N LEU A 39 -11.39 -5.03 3.72
CA LEU A 39 -10.84 -3.84 4.39
C LEU A 39 -10.91 -2.57 3.53
N LYS A 40 -10.93 -2.68 2.19
CA LYS A 40 -11.18 -1.54 1.30
C LYS A 40 -12.58 -0.97 1.50
N ASN A 41 -13.54 -1.83 1.83
CA ASN A 41 -14.95 -1.52 2.13
C ASN A 41 -15.51 -0.43 1.21
N THR A 42 -15.37 -0.63 -0.12
CA THR A 42 -15.55 0.43 -1.13
C THR A 42 -16.92 1.10 -1.06
N PHE A 43 -17.98 0.35 -0.73
CA PHE A 43 -19.35 0.86 -0.62
C PHE A 43 -19.77 1.22 0.82
N ASN A 44 -18.86 1.07 1.78
CA ASN A 44 -19.09 1.40 3.18
C ASN A 44 -20.29 0.68 3.82
N ASP A 45 -20.55 -0.56 3.42
CA ASP A 45 -21.76 -1.32 3.75
C ASP A 45 -21.47 -2.67 4.45
N TYR A 46 -20.20 -3.00 4.68
CA TYR A 46 -19.82 -4.24 5.36
C TYR A 46 -20.04 -4.18 6.88
N SER A 47 -20.50 -5.30 7.45
CA SER A 47 -20.72 -5.44 8.88
C SER A 47 -19.41 -5.39 9.67
N MET A 48 -19.50 -4.95 10.93
CA MET A 48 -18.32 -4.85 11.79
C MET A 48 -17.68 -6.23 12.04
N ASP A 49 -18.46 -7.30 12.14
CA ASP A 49 -17.94 -8.68 12.29
C ASP A 49 -17.08 -9.09 11.10
N LYS A 50 -17.54 -8.78 9.88
CA LYS A 50 -16.79 -9.05 8.66
C LYS A 50 -15.47 -8.26 8.63
N LEU A 51 -15.52 -6.99 8.99
CA LEU A 51 -14.34 -6.12 9.06
C LEU A 51 -13.36 -6.53 10.16
N ASN A 52 -13.85 -6.98 11.31
CA ASN A 52 -13.05 -7.52 12.40
C ASN A 52 -12.34 -8.81 11.98
N SER A 53 -13.05 -9.73 11.31
CA SER A 53 -12.45 -10.94 10.74
C SER A 53 -11.34 -10.61 9.74
N ALA A 54 -11.60 -9.68 8.82
CA ALA A 54 -10.61 -9.24 7.83
C ALA A 54 -9.40 -8.55 8.49
N THR A 55 -9.63 -7.74 9.52
CA THR A 55 -8.58 -7.09 10.33
C THR A 55 -7.70 -8.12 11.03
N ASN A 56 -8.28 -9.14 11.64
CA ASN A 56 -7.55 -10.21 12.33
C ASN A 56 -6.70 -11.04 11.34
N GLN A 57 -7.24 -11.33 10.15
CA GLN A 57 -6.48 -12.03 9.11
C GLN A 57 -5.27 -11.21 8.66
N LEU A 58 -5.45 -9.92 8.34
CA LEU A 58 -4.34 -9.03 7.98
C LEU A 58 -3.31 -8.92 9.12
N HIS A 59 -3.78 -8.75 10.36
CA HIS A 59 -2.91 -8.65 11.53
C HIS A 59 -2.02 -9.89 11.69
N ASN A 60 -2.59 -11.10 11.58
CA ASN A 60 -1.83 -12.34 11.66
C ASN A 60 -0.80 -12.48 10.52
N VAL A 61 -1.19 -12.14 9.29
CA VAL A 61 -0.29 -12.15 8.13
C VAL A 61 0.88 -11.20 8.34
N LEU A 62 0.59 -9.95 8.70
CA LEU A 62 1.63 -8.94 8.94
C LEU A 62 2.51 -9.33 10.12
N LYS A 63 1.98 -9.88 11.22
CA LYS A 63 2.82 -10.34 12.33
C LYS A 63 3.75 -11.46 11.94
N ASN A 64 3.25 -12.45 11.20
CA ASN A 64 4.06 -13.60 10.79
C ASN A 64 5.16 -13.20 9.81
N ASP A 65 4.90 -12.24 8.93
CA ASP A 65 5.86 -11.80 7.93
C ASP A 65 6.84 -10.75 8.47
N LEU A 66 6.32 -9.73 9.16
CA LEU A 66 7.12 -8.57 9.56
C LEU A 66 8.14 -8.89 10.66
N VAL A 67 7.97 -9.98 11.42
CA VAL A 67 8.96 -10.39 12.43
C VAL A 67 10.35 -10.65 11.85
N HIS A 68 10.46 -10.92 10.55
CA HIS A 68 11.71 -11.22 9.86
C HIS A 68 12.51 -9.98 9.42
N PHE A 69 11.99 -8.76 9.56
CA PHE A 69 12.69 -7.53 9.18
C PHE A 69 13.37 -6.84 10.36
N GLU A 70 14.40 -6.02 10.10
CA GLU A 70 15.07 -5.27 11.17
C GLU A 70 14.15 -4.20 11.80
N ARG A 71 14.17 -4.09 13.13
CA ARG A 71 13.28 -3.14 13.87
C ARG A 71 13.69 -1.68 13.75
N ASN A 72 14.89 -1.40 13.24
CA ASN A 72 15.37 -0.05 12.96
C ASN A 72 14.68 0.58 11.73
N LEU A 73 13.97 -0.22 10.91
CA LEU A 73 13.23 0.24 9.74
C LEU A 73 12.05 1.13 10.14
N THR A 74 11.79 2.13 9.31
CA THR A 74 10.59 2.97 9.39
C THR A 74 9.53 2.42 8.45
N ILE A 75 8.37 2.03 8.99
CA ILE A 75 7.28 1.50 8.17
C ILE A 75 6.49 2.67 7.58
N CYS A 76 6.50 2.78 6.25
CA CYS A 76 5.65 3.69 5.48
C CYS A 76 4.56 2.88 4.77
N ILE A 77 3.45 3.53 4.42
CA ILE A 77 2.31 2.88 3.79
C ILE A 77 1.99 3.63 2.50
N VAL A 78 1.78 2.89 1.40
CA VAL A 78 1.33 3.47 0.13
C VAL A 78 -0.06 4.09 0.32
N PRO A 79 -0.26 5.37 -0.05
CA PRO A 79 -1.54 6.02 0.14
C PRO A 79 -2.57 5.54 -0.89
N ARG A 80 -3.79 5.20 -0.41
CA ARG A 80 -4.93 4.90 -1.28
C ARG A 80 -5.22 6.05 -2.25
N SER A 81 -5.92 5.76 -3.35
CA SER A 81 -6.23 6.71 -4.44
C SER A 81 -6.93 8.04 -4.06
N LYS A 82 -7.55 8.15 -2.88
CA LYS A 82 -8.24 9.38 -2.45
C LYS A 82 -7.61 9.93 -1.19
N ALA A 83 -7.77 11.23 -0.95
CA ALA A 83 -7.29 11.84 0.29
C ALA A 83 -7.88 11.12 1.52
N GLU A 84 -7.07 10.94 2.57
CA GLU A 84 -7.44 10.07 3.71
C GLU A 84 -8.72 10.55 4.42
N ASN A 85 -8.92 11.86 4.49
CA ASN A 85 -10.11 12.49 5.08
C ASN A 85 -11.41 12.23 4.32
N THR A 86 -11.35 11.62 3.13
CA THR A 86 -12.54 11.20 2.36
C THR A 86 -13.08 9.83 2.79
N TYR A 87 -12.29 9.04 3.52
CA TYR A 87 -12.68 7.70 3.94
C TYR A 87 -13.32 7.71 5.33
N ALA A 88 -14.35 6.88 5.49
CA ALA A 88 -14.91 6.58 6.80
C ALA A 88 -13.92 5.75 7.65
N GLN A 89 -14.12 5.73 8.98
CA GLN A 89 -13.23 5.01 9.90
C GLN A 89 -13.13 3.50 9.60
N ASN A 90 -14.22 2.90 9.13
CA ASN A 90 -14.29 1.51 8.71
C ASN A 90 -13.74 1.24 7.29
N GLN A 91 -13.21 2.26 6.60
CA GLN A 91 -12.53 2.15 5.29
C GLN A 91 -11.02 2.40 5.38
N ILE A 92 -10.51 2.77 6.56
CA ILE A 92 -9.06 2.98 6.83
C ILE A 92 -8.44 1.85 7.66
N LEU A 93 -9.15 0.73 7.82
CA LEU A 93 -8.77 -0.37 8.69
C LEU A 93 -7.44 -1.04 8.27
N PHE A 94 -7.11 -1.07 6.98
CA PHE A 94 -5.80 -1.57 6.51
C PHE A 94 -4.64 -0.82 7.18
N LYS A 95 -4.65 0.52 7.13
CA LYS A 95 -3.66 1.39 7.77
C LYS A 95 -3.65 1.24 9.28
N LYS A 96 -4.83 1.17 9.91
CA LYS A 96 -4.96 0.98 11.36
C LYS A 96 -4.37 -0.35 11.82
N THR A 97 -4.55 -1.42 11.05
CA THR A 97 -3.94 -2.72 11.34
C THR A 97 -2.43 -2.66 11.24
N ILE A 98 -1.88 -2.00 10.22
CA ILE A 98 -0.42 -1.81 10.11
C ILE A 98 0.12 -1.00 11.30
N GLN A 99 -0.54 0.09 11.69
CA GLN A 99 -0.18 0.89 12.87
C GLN A 99 -0.14 0.05 14.15
N LYS A 100 -1.13 -0.83 14.34
CA LYS A 100 -1.14 -1.78 15.45
C LYS A 100 0.07 -2.71 15.42
N VAL A 101 0.40 -3.29 14.26
CA VAL A 101 1.55 -4.21 14.11
C VAL A 101 2.89 -3.48 14.29
N ILE A 102 3.02 -2.23 13.83
CA ILE A 102 4.19 -1.38 14.07
C ILE A 102 4.48 -1.31 15.57
N GLY A 103 3.46 -0.96 16.37
CA GLY A 103 3.59 -0.84 17.83
C GLY A 103 3.90 -2.18 18.51
N GLU A 104 3.23 -3.26 18.11
CA GLU A 104 3.45 -4.59 18.69
C GLU A 104 4.85 -5.16 18.41
N LEU A 105 5.42 -4.89 17.23
CA LEU A 105 6.71 -5.43 16.82
C LEU A 105 7.89 -4.47 17.08
N GLY A 106 7.62 -3.23 17.49
CA GLY A 106 8.64 -2.24 17.84
C GLY A 106 9.32 -1.56 16.65
N PHE A 107 8.60 -1.39 15.53
CA PHE A 107 9.09 -0.62 14.39
C PHE A 107 8.96 0.90 14.62
N ARG A 108 9.68 1.70 13.83
CA ARG A 108 9.45 3.15 13.77
C ARG A 108 8.21 3.44 12.94
N ASP A 109 7.29 4.22 13.50
CA ASP A 109 6.03 4.56 12.82
C ASP A 109 6.22 5.70 11.80
N GLY A 110 6.21 5.36 10.52
CA GLY A 110 6.14 6.29 9.39
C GLY A 110 4.80 6.22 8.65
N SER A 111 3.75 5.65 9.25
CA SER A 111 2.45 5.41 8.59
C SER A 111 1.74 6.68 8.11
N ASN A 112 2.16 7.84 8.60
CA ASN A 112 1.68 9.17 8.22
C ASN A 112 2.71 9.99 7.43
N TYR A 113 3.81 9.38 6.96
CA TYR A 113 4.83 10.10 6.22
C TYR A 113 4.43 10.39 4.78
N ILE A 114 3.49 9.63 4.22
CA ILE A 114 2.97 9.82 2.87
C ILE A 114 1.47 10.03 2.99
N ILE A 115 1.00 11.25 2.75
CA ILE A 115 -0.42 11.59 2.89
C ILE A 115 -0.91 12.19 1.58
N ARG A 116 -1.89 11.52 0.95
CA ARG A 116 -2.55 12.02 -0.25
C ARG A 116 -3.44 13.22 0.10
N HIS A 117 -3.25 14.31 -0.63
CA HIS A 117 -4.10 15.51 -0.57
C HIS A 117 -4.94 15.72 -1.85
N THR A 118 -4.55 15.06 -2.95
CA THR A 118 -5.27 15.14 -4.23
C THR A 118 -5.58 13.73 -4.73
N ASP A 119 -6.84 13.51 -5.10
CA ASP A 119 -7.33 12.22 -5.59
C ASP A 119 -6.65 11.83 -6.92
N THR A 120 -6.42 10.53 -7.08
CA THR A 120 -5.96 9.89 -8.32
C THR A 120 -6.98 8.86 -8.78
N LYS A 121 -6.87 8.45 -10.04
CA LYS A 121 -7.76 7.44 -10.60
C LYS A 121 -7.31 6.04 -10.19
N THR A 122 -8.24 5.24 -9.69
CA THR A 122 -8.01 3.80 -9.51
C THR A 122 -7.97 3.10 -10.87
N THR A 123 -6.91 2.35 -11.11
CA THR A 123 -6.73 1.60 -12.37
C THR A 123 -7.70 0.43 -12.48
N HIS A 124 -8.00 -0.27 -11.38
CA HIS A 124 -8.92 -1.42 -11.37
C HIS A 124 -10.34 -1.13 -11.85
N LEU A 125 -10.87 0.07 -11.59
CA LEU A 125 -12.24 0.44 -11.94
C LEU A 125 -12.30 1.15 -13.30
N ALA A 126 -11.22 1.81 -13.73
CA ALA A 126 -11.16 2.57 -14.97
C ALA A 126 -11.37 1.73 -16.25
N HIS A 127 -11.07 0.42 -16.21
CA HIS A 127 -11.14 -0.45 -17.38
C HIS A 127 -12.52 -1.05 -17.68
N SER A 128 -13.55 -0.78 -16.86
CA SER A 128 -14.92 -1.20 -17.15
C SER A 128 -15.87 0.00 -17.23
N GLN A 129 -16.85 -0.05 -18.14
CA GLN A 129 -17.78 1.06 -18.39
C GLN A 129 -18.55 1.45 -17.10
N ARG A 130 -18.93 0.46 -16.28
CA ARG A 130 -19.57 0.64 -14.96
C ARG A 130 -18.60 1.07 -13.86
N GLY A 131 -17.37 0.56 -13.87
CA GLY A 131 -16.34 0.93 -12.89
C GLY A 131 -15.75 2.32 -13.10
N SER A 132 -15.71 2.82 -14.35
CA SER A 132 -15.13 4.11 -14.68
C SER A 132 -15.77 5.28 -13.93
N GLN A 133 -17.07 5.16 -13.61
CA GLN A 133 -17.84 6.12 -12.80
C GLN A 133 -17.39 6.17 -11.32
N TYR A 134 -16.78 5.08 -10.83
CA TYR A 134 -16.26 4.95 -9.47
C TYR A 134 -14.72 5.03 -9.43
N ALA A 135 -14.07 5.19 -10.58
CA ALA A 135 -12.62 5.17 -10.68
C ALA A 135 -11.97 6.41 -10.04
N GLY A 136 -12.74 7.46 -9.75
CA GLY A 136 -12.26 8.75 -9.26
C GLY A 136 -12.09 9.76 -10.40
N SER A 137 -12.04 11.04 -10.03
CA SER A 137 -11.92 12.19 -10.95
C SER A 137 -10.47 12.63 -11.19
N GLY A 138 -9.49 11.94 -10.60
CA GLY A 138 -8.07 12.28 -10.71
C GLY A 138 -7.38 11.74 -11.96
N ASP A 139 -6.09 12.02 -12.04
CA ASP A 139 -5.24 11.56 -13.14
C ASP A 139 -4.97 10.04 -13.08
N LEU A 140 -4.72 9.41 -14.24
CA LEU A 140 -4.12 8.08 -14.34
C LEU A 140 -2.65 8.11 -13.89
N PRO A 141 -2.01 6.97 -13.57
CA PRO A 141 -0.59 6.93 -13.20
C PRO A 141 0.33 7.58 -14.25
N TYR A 142 1.28 8.39 -13.79
CA TYR A 142 2.41 8.95 -14.56
C TYR A 142 3.61 9.22 -13.63
N PRO A 143 4.84 9.28 -14.14
CA PRO A 143 6.02 9.56 -13.30
C PRO A 143 5.90 10.91 -12.57
N GLY A 144 6.05 10.89 -11.25
CA GLY A 144 5.92 12.05 -10.38
C GLY A 144 4.51 12.30 -9.83
N ILE A 145 3.53 11.43 -10.12
CA ILE A 145 2.15 11.60 -9.62
C ILE A 145 2.10 11.64 -8.09
N THR A 146 2.88 10.83 -7.40
CA THR A 146 2.93 10.78 -5.93
C THR A 146 3.43 12.10 -5.37
N GLN A 147 4.49 12.69 -5.91
CA GLN A 147 4.99 13.99 -5.43
C GLN A 147 3.99 15.12 -5.65
N LYS A 148 3.23 15.06 -6.75
CA LYS A 148 2.21 16.06 -7.08
C LYS A 148 0.95 15.93 -6.23
N THR A 149 0.62 14.72 -5.78
CA THR A 149 -0.67 14.41 -5.16
C THR A 149 -0.58 14.03 -3.67
N CYS A 150 0.64 13.86 -3.16
CA CYS A 150 0.90 13.50 -1.77
C CYS A 150 1.90 14.48 -1.12
N ARG A 151 1.64 14.77 0.15
CA ARG A 151 2.62 15.38 1.05
C ARG A 151 3.50 14.26 1.60
N ILE A 152 4.81 14.36 1.36
CA ILE A 152 5.81 13.46 1.93
C ILE A 152 6.54 14.18 3.06
N SER A 153 6.61 13.57 4.25
CA SER A 153 7.28 14.14 5.43
C SER A 153 8.78 14.29 5.19
N ASN A 154 9.37 15.38 5.72
CA ASN A 154 10.83 15.55 5.73
C ASN A 154 11.53 14.50 6.62
N ASP A 155 10.79 13.86 7.54
CA ASP A 155 11.31 12.81 8.41
C ASP A 155 11.70 11.52 7.66
N VAL A 156 11.32 11.41 6.38
CA VAL A 156 11.79 10.36 5.45
C VAL A 156 13.30 10.41 5.26
N ARG A 157 13.91 11.60 5.37
CA ARG A 157 15.33 11.81 5.10
C ARG A 157 16.20 10.90 5.97
N SER A 158 17.16 10.22 5.34
CA SER A 158 18.12 9.30 5.94
C SER A 158 17.50 8.08 6.63
N LYS A 159 16.22 7.75 6.38
CA LYS A 159 15.57 6.56 6.93
C LYS A 159 15.76 5.35 6.00
N ASN A 160 15.88 4.18 6.61
CA ASN A 160 15.68 2.90 5.94
C ASN A 160 14.19 2.56 6.04
N ILE A 161 13.52 2.42 4.90
CA ILE A 161 12.07 2.34 4.83
C ILE A 161 11.66 0.93 4.46
N LEU A 162 10.67 0.40 5.19
CA LEU A 162 9.85 -0.71 4.73
C LEU A 162 8.51 -0.11 4.23
N LEU A 163 8.35 -0.06 2.92
CA LEU A 163 7.13 0.44 2.29
C LEU A 163 6.13 -0.69 2.13
N ILE A 164 4.93 -0.53 2.70
CA ILE A 164 3.87 -1.52 2.67
C ILE A 164 2.73 -1.08 1.75
N ASP A 165 2.31 -1.95 0.85
CA ASP A 165 1.06 -1.81 0.09
C ASP A 165 0.13 -3.03 0.26
N ASP A 166 -1.13 -2.88 -0.14
CA ASP A 166 -2.09 -3.99 -0.16
C ASP A 166 -1.75 -5.02 -1.24
N ILE A 167 -1.58 -4.62 -2.50
CA ILE A 167 -1.41 -5.52 -3.64
C ILE A 167 -0.48 -4.88 -4.68
N TYR A 168 0.70 -5.48 -4.85
CA TYR A 168 1.59 -5.12 -5.94
C TYR A 168 1.10 -5.68 -7.27
N THR A 169 0.95 -4.81 -8.26
CA THR A 169 0.61 -5.17 -9.64
C THR A 169 1.66 -4.64 -10.61
N ASN A 170 2.42 -5.54 -11.23
CA ASN A 170 3.49 -5.17 -12.14
C ASN A 170 2.97 -4.33 -13.32
N GLY A 171 3.63 -3.20 -13.60
CA GLY A 171 3.29 -2.32 -14.73
C GLY A 171 2.18 -1.31 -14.45
N ILE A 172 1.58 -1.29 -13.25
CA ILE A 172 0.70 -0.19 -12.81
C ILE A 172 1.51 1.04 -12.36
N ASN A 173 2.73 0.82 -11.89
CA ASN A 173 3.72 1.85 -11.59
C ASN A 173 3.37 2.84 -10.46
N ILE A 174 2.35 2.53 -9.64
CA ILE A 174 2.05 3.33 -8.45
C ILE A 174 3.07 3.07 -7.34
N ASP A 175 3.41 1.81 -7.09
CA ASP A 175 4.39 1.45 -6.07
C ASP A 175 5.78 1.96 -6.44
N GLU A 176 6.17 1.79 -7.70
CA GLU A 176 7.39 2.32 -8.30
C GLU A 176 7.52 3.83 -8.12
N ASP A 177 6.45 4.58 -8.39
CA ASP A 177 6.43 6.03 -8.23
C ASP A 177 6.53 6.49 -6.77
N VAL A 178 5.90 5.76 -5.84
CA VAL A 178 6.02 6.03 -4.40
C VAL A 178 7.44 5.75 -3.91
N ILE A 179 8.03 4.63 -4.33
CA ILE A 179 9.41 4.26 -4.03
C ILE A 179 10.36 5.36 -4.52
N GLN A 180 10.24 5.80 -5.78
CA GLN A 180 11.07 6.87 -6.32
C GLN A 180 10.88 8.18 -5.55
N SER A 181 9.63 8.51 -5.20
CA SER A 181 9.34 9.72 -4.42
C SER A 181 9.96 9.71 -3.01
N LEU A 182 10.12 8.53 -2.39
CA LEU A 182 10.84 8.39 -1.13
C LEU A 182 12.35 8.62 -1.31
N TYR A 183 12.94 8.07 -2.37
CA TYR A 183 14.35 8.33 -2.72
C TYR A 183 14.60 9.82 -3.01
N ASP A 184 13.71 10.47 -3.77
CA ASP A 184 13.82 11.90 -4.09
C ASP A 184 13.69 12.79 -2.84
N LYS A 185 13.00 12.30 -1.80
CA LYS A 185 12.92 12.95 -0.47
C LYS A 185 14.08 12.59 0.46
N GLY A 186 15.03 11.80 -0.02
CA GLY A 186 16.28 11.48 0.67
C GLY A 186 16.19 10.27 1.59
N ALA A 187 15.28 9.33 1.35
CA ALA A 187 15.33 8.02 2.01
C ALA A 187 16.69 7.36 1.74
N ASN A 188 17.28 6.72 2.76
CA ASN A 188 18.58 6.03 2.63
C ASN A 188 18.43 4.70 1.89
N SER A 189 17.36 3.97 2.16
CA SER A 189 16.99 2.73 1.46
C SER A 189 15.49 2.51 1.51
N VAL A 190 14.96 1.77 0.53
CA VAL A 190 13.57 1.33 0.49
C VAL A 190 13.55 -0.17 0.22
N ILE A 191 12.86 -0.91 1.08
CA ILE A 191 12.44 -2.29 0.86
C ILE A 191 10.93 -2.26 0.68
N PHE A 192 10.43 -2.98 -0.32
CA PHE A 192 9.00 -3.07 -0.59
C PHE A 192 8.41 -4.36 -0.03
N TYR A 193 7.22 -4.26 0.56
CA TYR A 193 6.42 -5.40 0.97
C TYR A 193 4.96 -5.21 0.53
N SER A 194 4.34 -6.24 -0.03
CA SER A 194 2.91 -6.27 -0.27
C SER A 194 2.26 -7.52 0.29
N VAL A 195 0.99 -7.43 0.67
CA VAL A 195 0.26 -8.61 1.14
C VAL A 195 -0.06 -9.52 -0.06
N GLY A 196 -0.63 -8.95 -1.11
CA GLY A 196 -0.83 -9.62 -2.39
C GLY A 196 0.24 -9.23 -3.40
N LYS A 197 0.57 -10.14 -4.32
CA LYS A 197 1.25 -9.80 -5.57
C LYS A 197 0.52 -10.46 -6.73
N THR A 198 0.17 -9.69 -7.76
CA THR A 198 -0.44 -10.28 -8.96
C THR A 198 0.54 -11.21 -9.67
N ILE A 199 -0.01 -12.30 -10.21
CA ILE A 199 0.71 -13.28 -11.04
C ILE A 199 0.27 -13.21 -12.49
#